data_AF-A0A151L3C2-F1
#
_entry.id   AF-A0A151L3C2-F1
#
_cell.length_a   1.000
_cell.length_b   1.000
_cell.length_c   1.000
_cell.angle_alpha   90.00
_cell.angle_beta   90.00
_cell.angle_gamma   90.00
#
_symmetry.space_group_name_H-M   'P 1'
#
loop_
_entity.id
_entity.type
_entity.pdbx_description
1 polymer ?
#
loop_
_entity_poly.entity_id
_entity_poly.type
_entity_poly.pdbx_seq_one_letter_code
_entity_poly.pdbx_strand_id
1 'polypeptide(L)'
;MGKIDHLAKNTVNEFVRNGNHNVSNVYNKKLIYISKPTHGSFIYWNIRNFISLFKKKTKRCARYLDLNHDFSRAALVGVPKTNFDPKNNIFYIQMDNEEWAGIGSKMMLNISMNILFYLHISFWMYFIYYRMLVNNKFSVFSKWQNKE
;
A
#
# COMPACT_ATOMS: atom_id res chain seq x y z
N MET A 1 -27.66 -40.76 -17.18
CA MET A 1 -26.94 -39.48 -17.14
C MET A 1 -27.91 -38.38 -17.60
N GLY A 2 -28.76 -37.83 -16.72
CA GLY A 2 -29.84 -36.94 -17.21
C GLY A 2 -30.79 -36.29 -16.21
N LYS A 3 -30.60 -36.41 -14.88
CA LYS A 3 -31.44 -35.72 -13.88
C LYS A 3 -30.78 -34.50 -13.24
N ILE A 4 -29.45 -34.45 -13.19
CA ILE A 4 -28.71 -33.37 -12.51
C ILE A 4 -28.62 -32.12 -13.42
N ASP A 5 -28.44 -32.32 -14.73
CA ASP A 5 -28.27 -31.23 -15.69
C ASP A 5 -29.56 -30.42 -15.93
N HIS A 6 -30.73 -31.03 -15.79
CA HIS A 6 -32.01 -30.34 -15.88
C HIS A 6 -32.32 -29.47 -14.65
N LEU A 7 -31.89 -29.90 -13.45
CA LEU A 7 -32.13 -29.15 -12.23
C LEU A 7 -31.30 -27.86 -12.20
N ALA A 8 -30.02 -27.94 -12.57
CA ALA A 8 -29.12 -26.79 -12.66
C ALA A 8 -29.61 -25.73 -13.66
N LYS A 9 -30.12 -26.16 -14.82
CA LYS A 9 -30.63 -25.29 -15.88
C LYS A 9 -31.90 -24.54 -15.47
N ASN A 10 -32.74 -25.14 -14.63
CA ASN A 10 -33.96 -24.50 -14.12
C ASN A 10 -33.67 -23.47 -13.02
N THR A 11 -32.76 -23.75 -12.08
CA THR A 11 -32.34 -22.78 -11.05
C THR A 11 -31.69 -21.53 -11.65
N VAL A 12 -30.92 -21.66 -12.73
CA VAL A 12 -30.31 -20.52 -13.41
C VAL A 12 -31.36 -19.68 -14.15
N ASN A 13 -32.38 -20.31 -14.75
CA ASN A 13 -33.48 -19.61 -15.41
C ASN A 13 -34.45 -18.92 -14.43
N GLU A 14 -34.65 -19.47 -13.22
CA GLU A 14 -35.43 -18.81 -12.15
C GLU A 14 -34.71 -17.58 -11.59
N PHE A 15 -33.39 -17.64 -11.42
CA PHE A 15 -32.61 -16.49 -10.96
C PHE A 15 -32.60 -15.33 -11.98
N VAL A 16 -32.71 -15.64 -13.27
CA VAL A 16 -32.81 -14.63 -14.34
C VAL A 16 -34.23 -14.04 -14.45
N ARG A 17 -35.28 -14.79 -14.06
CA ARG A 17 -36.68 -14.29 -14.10
C ARG A 17 -37.08 -13.41 -12.91
N ASN A 18 -36.49 -13.61 -11.73
CA ASN A 18 -36.84 -12.82 -10.53
C ASN A 18 -36.11 -11.45 -10.44
N GLY A 19 -35.46 -10.99 -11.50
CA GLY A 19 -34.76 -9.70 -11.54
C GLY A 19 -35.65 -8.47 -11.78
N ASN A 20 -36.93 -8.67 -12.09
CA ASN A 20 -37.89 -7.60 -12.30
C ASN A 20 -39.12 -7.89 -11.44
N HIS A 21 -39.31 -7.16 -10.35
CA HIS A 21 -40.55 -6.44 -10.06
C HIS A 21 -40.41 -5.64 -8.75
N ASN A 22 -40.68 -4.34 -8.86
CA ASN A 22 -41.12 -3.42 -7.82
C ASN A 22 -40.11 -3.04 -6.72
N VAL A 23 -39.27 -2.03 -7.02
CA VAL A 23 -38.83 -1.09 -5.98
C VAL A 23 -39.41 0.28 -6.34
N SER A 24 -40.34 0.68 -5.50
CA SER A 24 -41.05 1.95 -5.47
C SER A 24 -40.11 3.15 -5.44
N ASN A 25 -40.59 4.23 -6.08
CA ASN A 25 -40.06 5.58 -6.04
C ASN A 25 -39.74 6.04 -4.60
N VAL A 26 -38.48 6.01 -4.19
CA VAL A 26 -37.95 6.89 -3.14
C VAL A 26 -36.50 7.20 -3.54
N TYR A 27 -36.17 8.49 -3.59
CA TYR A 27 -34.89 9.09 -4.00
C TYR A 27 -34.68 9.27 -5.51
N ASN A 28 -35.04 10.46 -5.98
CA ASN A 28 -34.73 11.02 -7.30
C ASN A 28 -33.22 11.32 -7.44
N LYS A 29 -32.36 10.35 -7.15
CA LYS A 29 -30.92 10.44 -7.41
C LYS A 29 -30.73 10.03 -8.85
N LYS A 30 -30.26 10.94 -9.71
CA LYS A 30 -29.94 10.65 -11.12
C LYS A 30 -28.96 9.46 -11.15
N LEU A 31 -29.49 8.25 -11.31
CA LEU A 31 -28.71 7.03 -11.42
C LEU A 31 -28.00 7.14 -12.78
N ILE A 32 -26.75 7.59 -12.75
CA ILE A 32 -25.90 7.48 -13.93
C ILE A 32 -25.68 5.98 -14.11
N TYR A 33 -26.45 5.39 -15.01
CA TYR A 33 -26.23 4.01 -15.46
C TYR A 33 -24.92 4.01 -16.23
N ILE A 34 -23.82 3.79 -15.50
CA ILE A 34 -22.52 3.51 -16.11
C ILE A 34 -22.69 2.17 -16.79
N SER A 35 -22.70 2.19 -18.12
CA SER A 35 -22.78 0.97 -18.93
C SER A 35 -21.68 0.01 -18.50
N LYS A 36 -21.97 -1.30 -18.57
CA LYS A 36 -20.93 -2.30 -18.33
C LYS A 36 -19.79 -2.00 -19.32
N PRO A 37 -18.56 -1.84 -18.84
CA PRO A 37 -17.41 -1.56 -19.70
C PRO A 37 -17.34 -2.60 -20.83
N THR A 38 -17.39 -2.10 -22.06
CA THR A 38 -17.63 -2.89 -23.27
C THR A 38 -16.38 -3.58 -23.81
N HIS A 39 -15.20 -3.22 -23.32
CA HIS A 39 -13.91 -3.66 -23.84
C HIS A 39 -13.16 -4.54 -22.83
N GLY A 40 -12.69 -5.71 -23.28
CA GLY A 40 -11.82 -6.61 -22.52
C GLY A 40 -12.25 -8.07 -22.62
N SER A 41 -11.26 -8.96 -22.76
CA SER A 41 -11.49 -10.41 -22.78
C SER A 41 -12.01 -10.93 -21.43
N PHE A 42 -12.67 -12.09 -21.42
CA PHE A 42 -13.17 -12.74 -20.20
C PHE A 42 -12.09 -12.87 -19.10
N ILE A 43 -10.86 -13.18 -19.50
CA ILE A 43 -9.69 -13.30 -18.61
C ILE A 43 -9.38 -11.96 -17.92
N TYR A 44 -9.39 -10.86 -18.69
CA TYR A 44 -9.17 -9.51 -18.16
C TYR A 44 -10.22 -9.16 -17.10
N TRP A 45 -11.49 -9.47 -17.37
CA TRP A 45 -12.59 -9.23 -16.43
C TRP A 45 -12.45 -10.01 -15.13
N ASN A 46 -12.05 -11.27 -15.20
CA ASN A 46 -11.82 -12.11 -14.01
C ASN A 46 -10.67 -11.59 -13.15
N ILE A 47 -9.54 -11.22 -13.76
CA ILE A 47 -8.39 -10.65 -13.04
C ILE A 47 -8.77 -9.32 -12.39
N ARG A 48 -9.46 -8.44 -13.12
CA ARG A 48 -9.93 -7.15 -12.60
C ARG A 48 -10.86 -7.33 -11.41
N ASN A 49 -11.81 -8.26 -11.50
CA ASN A 49 -12.76 -8.55 -10.45
C ASN A 49 -12.06 -9.15 -9.22
N PHE A 50 -11.11 -10.05 -9.43
CA PHE A 50 -10.28 -10.62 -8.36
C PHE A 50 -9.50 -9.54 -7.62
N ILE A 51 -8.77 -8.67 -8.33
CA ILE A 51 -8.03 -7.56 -7.73
C ILE A 51 -8.98 -6.61 -6.98
N SER A 52 -10.15 -6.32 -7.54
CA SER A 52 -11.12 -5.42 -6.91
C SER A 52 -11.72 -6.03 -5.63
N LEU A 53 -12.01 -7.33 -5.63
CA LEU A 53 -12.48 -8.05 -4.45
C LEU A 53 -11.39 -8.13 -3.38
N PHE A 54 -10.16 -8.44 -3.78
CA PHE A 54 -9.02 -8.48 -2.88
C PHE A 54 -8.81 -7.13 -2.20
N LYS A 55 -8.74 -6.04 -2.96
CA LYS A 55 -8.64 -4.67 -2.43
C LYS A 55 -9.76 -4.34 -1.44
N LYS A 56 -11.01 -4.69 -1.77
CA LYS A 56 -12.17 -4.46 -0.88
C LYS A 56 -12.06 -5.26 0.42
N LYS A 57 -11.67 -6.53 0.35
CA LYS A 57 -11.47 -7.38 1.54
C LYS A 57 -10.35 -6.85 2.42
N THR A 58 -9.18 -6.56 1.84
CA THR A 58 -8.03 -6.01 2.58
C THR A 58 -8.38 -4.70 3.26
N LYS A 59 -9.04 -3.77 2.56
CA LYS A 59 -9.46 -2.49 3.16
C LYS A 59 -10.48 -2.67 4.29
N ARG A 60 -11.37 -3.66 4.20
CA ARG A 60 -12.32 -3.97 5.27
C ARG A 60 -11.61 -4.54 6.50
N CYS A 61 -10.67 -5.46 6.30
CA CYS A 61 -9.87 -6.03 7.40
C CYS A 61 -8.99 -4.96 8.07
N ALA A 62 -8.31 -4.12 7.28
CA ALA A 62 -7.53 -3.00 7.79
C ALA A 62 -8.41 -2.05 8.63
N ARG A 63 -9.58 -1.64 8.10
CA ARG A 63 -10.51 -0.78 8.85
C ARG A 63 -11.04 -1.45 10.13
N TYR A 64 -11.26 -2.76 10.11
CA TYR A 64 -11.67 -3.49 11.30
C TYR A 64 -10.55 -3.48 12.35
N LEU A 65 -9.30 -3.68 11.95
CA LEU A 65 -8.16 -3.58 12.85
C LEU A 65 -8.02 -2.15 13.39
N ASP A 66 -8.02 -1.12 12.55
CA ASP A 66 -7.87 0.26 12.97
C ASP A 66 -8.95 0.72 13.97
N LEU A 67 -10.20 0.27 13.79
CA LEU A 67 -11.32 0.67 14.64
C LEU A 67 -11.37 -0.07 15.98
N ASN A 68 -10.92 -1.33 16.03
CA ASN A 68 -11.05 -2.19 17.22
C ASN A 68 -9.73 -2.35 17.97
N HIS A 69 -8.61 -2.26 17.26
CA HIS A 69 -7.28 -2.43 17.78
C HIS A 69 -6.43 -1.22 17.37
N ASP A 70 -6.40 -0.23 18.25
CA ASP A 70 -5.38 0.81 18.19
C ASP A 70 -4.07 0.21 18.72
N PHE A 71 -3.38 -0.56 17.87
CA PHE A 71 -2.13 -1.23 18.21
C PHE A 71 -1.02 -0.24 18.58
N SER A 72 -1.03 0.93 17.94
CA SER A 72 -0.09 2.02 18.24
C SER A 72 -0.27 2.48 19.69
N ARG A 73 -1.51 2.80 20.09
CA ARG A 73 -1.80 3.19 21.46
C ARG A 73 -1.57 2.05 22.44
N ALA A 74 -2.01 0.83 22.12
CA ALA A 74 -1.84 -0.35 22.97
C ALA A 74 -0.37 -0.67 23.28
N ALA A 75 0.54 -0.47 22.30
CA ALA A 75 1.97 -0.71 22.49
C ALA A 75 2.69 0.39 23.29
N LEU A 76 2.10 1.58 23.36
CA LEU A 76 2.68 2.76 24.03
C LEU A 76 2.00 3.08 25.37
N VAL A 77 0.91 2.39 25.72
CA VAL A 77 0.26 2.50 27.04
C VAL A 77 1.29 2.21 28.13
N GLY A 78 1.62 3.24 28.91
CA GLY A 78 2.46 3.13 30.10
C GLY A 78 3.90 3.60 29.94
N VAL A 79 4.29 4.20 28.80
CA VAL A 79 5.60 4.84 28.66
C VAL A 79 5.47 6.35 28.97
N PRO A 80 5.91 6.82 30.15
CA PRO A 80 5.87 8.23 30.49
C PRO A 80 6.91 9.03 29.70
N LYS A 81 6.49 10.14 29.07
CA LYS A 81 7.36 11.10 28.38
C LYS A 81 7.28 12.44 29.10
N THR A 82 8.42 13.03 29.40
CA THR A 82 8.51 14.37 29.96
C THR A 82 8.36 15.39 28.85
N ASN A 83 7.28 16.17 28.89
CA ASN A 83 7.02 17.28 27.98
C ASN A 83 7.20 18.60 28.72
N PHE A 84 7.62 19.63 27.98
CA PHE A 84 7.78 20.99 28.50
C PHE A 84 6.76 21.90 27.84
N ASP A 85 5.93 22.56 28.66
CA ASP A 85 5.04 23.61 28.19
C ASP A 85 5.75 24.97 28.33
N PRO A 86 6.22 25.58 27.24
CA PRO A 86 6.94 26.85 27.29
C PRO A 86 6.04 28.02 27.70
N LYS A 87 4.71 27.91 27.56
CA LYS A 87 3.77 28.97 27.93
C LYS A 87 3.66 29.11 29.43
N ASN A 88 3.67 27.97 30.13
CA ASN A 88 3.54 27.90 31.58
C ASN A 88 4.87 27.66 32.29
N ASN A 89 5.94 27.37 31.54
CA ASN A 89 7.26 26.98 32.06
C ASN A 89 7.19 25.77 33.02
N ILE A 90 6.41 24.76 32.65
CA ILE A 90 6.16 23.57 33.49
C ILE A 90 6.61 22.32 32.73
N PHE A 91 7.29 21.42 33.44
CA PHE A 91 7.51 20.05 33.00
C PHE A 91 6.34 19.18 33.46
N TYR A 92 5.73 18.45 32.54
CA TYR A 92 4.64 17.54 32.84
C TYR A 92 4.89 16.19 32.16
N ILE A 93 4.40 15.13 32.79
CA ILE A 93 4.53 13.78 32.28
C ILE A 93 3.26 13.46 31.49
N GLN A 94 3.42 13.20 30.20
CA GLN A 94 2.35 12.75 29.32
C GLN A 94 2.63 11.31 28.91
N MET A 95 1.59 10.47 28.90
CA MET A 95 1.71 9.13 28.33
C MET A 95 1.85 9.27 26.80
N ASP A 96 2.88 8.66 26.23
CA ASP A 96 3.15 8.73 24.80
C ASP A 96 2.02 8.04 24.01
N ASN A 97 1.38 8.78 23.10
CA ASN A 97 0.36 8.25 22.17
C ASN A 97 0.79 8.49 20.70
N GLU A 98 2.05 8.90 20.46
CA GLU A 98 2.53 9.27 19.13
C GLU A 98 3.18 8.07 18.42
N GLU A 99 2.49 7.51 17.43
CA GLU A 99 2.97 6.37 16.62
C GLU A 99 4.36 6.64 15.99
N TRP A 100 4.58 7.89 15.56
CA TRP A 100 5.77 8.32 14.85
C TRP A 100 6.96 8.64 15.74
N ALA A 101 6.76 8.98 17.02
CA ALA A 101 7.86 9.17 17.97
C ALA A 101 8.29 7.85 18.64
N GLY A 102 7.41 6.85 18.68
CA GLY A 102 7.66 5.53 19.28
C GLY A 102 8.11 4.45 18.29
N ILE A 103 7.23 3.51 17.97
CA ILE A 103 7.58 2.32 17.16
C ILE A 103 7.90 2.69 15.71
N GLY A 104 7.21 3.69 15.16
CA GLY A 104 7.40 4.16 13.79
C GLY A 104 8.79 4.77 13.58
N SER A 105 9.28 5.57 14.53
CA SER A 105 10.65 6.13 14.45
C SER A 105 11.70 5.03 14.48
N LYS A 106 11.58 4.04 15.38
CA LYS A 106 12.51 2.91 15.48
C LYS A 106 12.52 2.06 14.21
N MET A 107 11.35 1.77 13.65
CA MET A 107 11.24 1.02 12.39
C MET A 107 11.88 1.80 11.24
N MET A 108 11.55 3.08 11.08
CA MET A 108 12.13 3.93 10.03
C MET A 108 13.65 4.06 10.19
N LEU A 109 14.14 4.22 11.42
CA LEU A 109 15.58 4.28 11.71
C LEU A 109 16.27 2.98 11.32
N ASN A 110 15.69 1.82 11.63
CA ASN A 110 16.24 0.53 11.23
C ASN A 110 16.22 0.31 9.71
N ILE A 111 15.15 0.71 9.02
CA ILE A 111 15.08 0.66 7.55
C ILE A 111 16.13 1.59 6.95
N SER A 112 16.28 2.78 7.52
CA SER A 112 17.26 3.77 7.07
C SER A 112 18.69 3.25 7.23
N MET A 113 19.06 2.77 8.43
CA MET A 113 20.40 2.25 8.69
C MET A 113 20.73 1.01 7.85
N ASN A 114 19.80 0.05 7.74
CA ASN A 114 20.12 -1.26 7.19
C ASN A 114 19.83 -1.42 5.69
N ILE A 115 19.04 -0.53 5.10
CA ILE A 115 18.67 -0.63 3.68
C ILE A 115 19.05 0.64 2.95
N LEU A 116 18.49 1.78 3.35
CA LEU A 116 18.65 3.03 2.60
C LEU A 116 20.10 3.53 2.61
N PHE A 117 20.80 3.39 3.74
CA PHE A 117 22.18 3.85 3.87
C PHE A 117 23.14 3.09 2.94
N TYR A 118 23.02 1.77 2.86
CA TYR A 118 23.85 0.97 1.94
C TYR A 118 23.54 1.27 0.47
N LEU A 119 22.26 1.44 0.13
CA LEU A 119 21.87 1.86 -1.22
C LEU A 119 22.44 3.23 -1.57
N HIS A 120 22.45 4.16 -0.60
CA HIS A 120 23.02 5.49 -0.79
C HIS A 120 24.54 5.44 -1.03
N ILE A 121 25.28 4.68 -0.22
CA ILE A 121 26.73 4.49 -0.42
C ILE A 121 27.01 3.82 -1.77
N SER A 122 26.26 2.77 -2.12
CA SER A 122 26.40 2.08 -3.40
C SER A 122 26.17 3.02 -4.58
N PHE A 123 25.14 3.86 -4.50
CA PHE A 123 24.87 4.89 -5.51
C PHE A 123 26.05 5.87 -5.67
N TRP A 124 26.60 6.38 -4.57
CA TRP A 124 27.74 7.31 -4.61
C TRP A 124 29.00 6.67 -5.18
N MET A 125 29.31 5.44 -4.77
CA MET A 125 30.45 4.69 -5.30
C MET A 125 30.32 4.50 -6.82
N TYR A 126 29.14 4.09 -7.29
CA TYR A 126 28.86 3.97 -8.72
C TYR A 126 28.97 5.32 -9.45
N PHE A 127 28.40 6.39 -8.89
CA PHE A 127 28.43 7.72 -9.48
C PHE A 127 29.85 8.25 -9.65
N ILE A 128 30.69 8.12 -8.61
CA ILE A 128 32.11 8.51 -8.65
C ILE A 128 32.86 7.69 -9.71
N TYR A 129 32.69 6.36 -9.69
CA TYR A 129 33.32 5.48 -10.67
C TYR A 129 32.96 5.85 -12.12
N TYR A 130 31.67 6.07 -12.38
CA TYR A 130 31.19 6.48 -13.69
C TYR A 130 31.79 7.83 -14.12
N ARG A 131 31.87 8.81 -13.21
CA ARG A 131 32.52 10.10 -13.48
C ARG A 131 34.02 9.95 -13.76
N MET A 132 34.72 9.04 -13.09
CA MET A 132 36.12 8.76 -13.41
C MET A 132 36.29 8.14 -14.80
N LEU A 133 35.38 7.24 -15.19
CA LEU A 133 35.38 6.58 -16.50
C LEU A 133 35.12 7.60 -17.63
N VAL A 134 34.06 8.41 -17.50
CA VAL A 134 33.71 9.43 -18.52
C VAL A 134 34.80 10.49 -18.67
N ASN A 135 35.41 10.92 -17.57
CA ASN A 135 36.53 11.87 -17.61
C ASN A 135 37.86 11.20 -18.01
N ASN A 136 37.82 9.92 -18.39
CA ASN A 136 38.97 9.14 -18.82
C ASN A 136 40.14 9.14 -17.82
N LYS A 137 39.84 9.25 -16.52
CA LYS A 137 40.88 9.38 -15.47
C LYS A 137 41.72 8.11 -15.33
N PHE A 138 41.20 6.96 -15.75
CA PHE A 138 41.92 5.69 -15.73
C PHE A 138 43.06 5.61 -16.78
N SER A 139 43.03 6.44 -17.82
CA SER A 139 44.03 6.43 -18.91
C SER A 139 44.98 7.64 -18.88
N VAL A 140 44.98 8.44 -17.81
CA VAL A 140 45.81 9.66 -17.73
C VAL A 140 47.30 9.33 -17.88
N PHE A 141 47.75 8.18 -17.38
CA PHE A 141 49.14 7.73 -17.43
C PHE A 141 49.46 6.86 -18.65
N SER A 142 48.48 6.43 -19.46
CA SER A 142 48.76 5.58 -20.63
C SER A 142 49.59 6.28 -21.69
N LYS A 143 49.55 7.62 -21.73
CA LYS A 143 50.39 8.44 -22.61
C LYS A 143 51.88 8.44 -22.24
N TRP A 144 52.19 8.07 -20.99
CA TRP A 144 53.56 8.04 -20.45
C TRP A 144 54.14 6.63 -20.41
N GLN A 145 53.35 5.63 -20.82
CA GLN A 145 53.82 4.27 -20.97
C GLN A 145 54.67 4.20 -22.24
N ASN A 146 56.00 4.28 -22.07
CA ASN A 146 56.95 4.11 -23.17
C ASN A 146 56.71 2.75 -23.83
N LYS A 147 56.63 2.77 -25.17
CA LYS A 147 56.68 1.56 -26.00
C LYS A 147 58.13 1.11 -26.06
N GLU A 148 58.53 0.25 -25.12
CA GLU A 148 59.66 -0.65 -25.32
C GLU A 148 59.19 -1.88 -26.11
#